data_AF-A0A1H9AEQ1-F1
#
_entry.id   AF-A0A1H9AEQ1-F1
#
_cell.length_a   1.000
_cell.length_b   1.000
_cell.length_c   1.000
_cell.angle_alpha   90.00
_cell.angle_beta   90.00
_cell.angle_gamma   90.00
#
_symmetry.space_group_name_H-M   'P 1'
#
loop_
_entity.id
_entity.type
_entity.pdbx_description
1 polymer ?
#
loop_
_entity_poly.entity_id
_entity_poly.type
_entity_poly.pdbx_seq_one_letter_code
_entity_poly.pdbx_strand_id
1 'polypeptide(L)'
;MNVTPDKIGAMGCDEIDIIDVKIDDLMLRDILLQQEGYYPGYHMNKGNWITIVLDGTVVFDEVCRMIDASYEITASAKKKQKFRQPKEWIIPANPKYYDIEHAFDNTDEIDWKQGAGIIKGDTVFMYVGSPVSAILYKCKVTEVDIPCDYEDKNLKITALMKIKLQKRYKPDKFTFDRLKSEYGIYAVRGPRGIPNSLSAALK
;
A
#
# COMPACT_ATOMS: atom_id res chain seq x y z
N MET A 1 2.14 -27.76 3.21
CA MET A 1 2.80 -28.75 4.10
C MET A 1 2.20 -30.09 3.80
N ASN A 2 2.91 -31.18 4.04
CA ASN A 2 2.38 -32.51 3.72
C ASN A 2 1.82 -33.16 4.98
N VAL A 3 0.64 -33.76 4.88
CA VAL A 3 0.04 -34.54 5.96
C VAL A 3 -0.56 -35.83 5.43
N THR A 4 -0.65 -36.82 6.30
CA THR A 4 -1.49 -37.99 6.02
C THR A 4 -2.97 -37.60 6.21
N PRO A 5 -3.90 -38.03 5.32
CA PRO A 5 -5.30 -37.58 5.32
C PRO A 5 -6.03 -37.77 6.66
N ASP A 6 -5.72 -38.84 7.39
CA ASP A 6 -6.28 -39.17 8.70
C ASP A 6 -6.08 -38.05 9.74
N LYS A 7 -4.98 -37.30 9.64
CA LYS A 7 -4.63 -36.22 10.60
C LYS A 7 -5.55 -35.00 10.53
N ILE A 8 -6.23 -34.81 9.39
CA ILE A 8 -7.18 -33.72 9.18
C ILE A 8 -8.64 -34.21 9.10
N GLY A 9 -8.86 -35.53 9.22
CA GLY A 9 -10.18 -36.15 9.07
C GLY A 9 -10.58 -36.42 7.63
N ALA A 10 -9.62 -36.45 6.70
CA ALA A 10 -9.81 -36.85 5.32
C ALA A 10 -9.57 -38.37 5.15
N MET A 11 -10.07 -38.95 4.05
CA MET A 11 -9.82 -40.35 3.69
C MET A 11 -8.68 -40.45 2.68
N GLY A 12 -7.78 -41.42 2.84
CA GLY A 12 -6.68 -41.69 1.91
C GLY A 12 -5.42 -42.18 2.61
N CYS A 13 -4.47 -42.68 1.82
CA CYS A 13 -3.21 -43.27 2.32
C CYS A 13 -1.99 -42.43 1.95
N ASP A 14 -2.09 -41.63 0.88
CA ASP A 14 -0.99 -40.85 0.34
C ASP A 14 -0.90 -39.48 1.02
N GLU A 15 0.31 -38.95 1.15
CA GLU A 15 0.50 -37.59 1.67
C GLU A 15 -0.18 -36.57 0.77
N ILE A 16 -0.92 -35.65 1.40
CA ILE A 16 -1.60 -34.55 0.73
C ILE A 16 -0.98 -33.23 1.14
N ASP A 17 -0.84 -32.34 0.16
CA ASP A 17 -0.46 -30.95 0.39
C ASP A 17 -1.63 -30.18 0.99
N ILE A 18 -1.38 -29.46 2.07
CA ILE A 18 -2.36 -28.60 2.74
C ILE A 18 -1.81 -27.21 3.02
N ILE A 19 -2.75 -26.27 3.22
CA ILE A 19 -2.48 -24.91 3.71
C ILE A 19 -3.50 -24.50 4.77
N ASP A 20 -3.02 -23.88 5.85
CA ASP A 20 -3.89 -23.27 6.86
C ASP A 20 -4.15 -21.80 6.54
N VAL A 21 -5.42 -21.40 6.56
CA VAL A 21 -5.85 -20.01 6.36
C VAL A 21 -6.73 -19.56 7.53
N LYS A 22 -6.61 -18.28 7.89
CA LYS A 22 -7.40 -17.67 8.96
C LYS A 22 -8.67 -17.05 8.38
N ILE A 23 -9.78 -17.25 9.08
CA ILE A 23 -11.08 -16.65 8.79
C ILE A 23 -11.57 -15.91 10.04
N ASP A 24 -12.07 -14.69 9.86
CA ASP A 24 -12.66 -13.86 10.91
C ASP A 24 -14.19 -14.01 11.00
N ASP A 25 -14.85 -14.32 9.89
CA ASP A 25 -16.28 -14.65 9.83
C ASP A 25 -16.55 -16.12 10.19
N LEU A 26 -17.12 -16.34 11.38
CA LEU A 26 -17.46 -17.68 11.88
C LEU A 26 -18.56 -18.37 11.05
N MET A 27 -19.50 -17.62 10.47
CA MET A 27 -20.55 -18.19 9.63
C MET A 27 -19.95 -18.71 8.31
N LEU A 28 -19.07 -17.92 7.68
CA LEU A 28 -18.37 -18.35 6.47
C LEU A 28 -17.51 -19.59 6.75
N ARG A 29 -16.80 -19.62 7.88
CA ARG A 29 -16.04 -20.80 8.30
C ARG A 29 -16.92 -22.04 8.37
N ASP A 30 -18.06 -21.97 9.05
CA ASP A 30 -18.93 -23.13 9.24
C ASP A 30 -19.53 -23.63 7.92
N ILE A 31 -19.81 -22.71 6.97
CA ILE A 31 -20.24 -23.06 5.61
C ILE A 31 -19.13 -23.79 4.85
N LEU A 32 -17.89 -23.28 4.92
CA LEU A 32 -16.75 -23.89 4.23
C LEU A 32 -16.43 -25.29 4.77
N LEU A 33 -16.54 -25.50 6.08
CA LEU A 33 -16.34 -26.83 6.69
C LEU A 33 -17.37 -27.89 6.27
N GLN A 34 -18.44 -27.50 5.55
CA GLN A 34 -19.39 -28.42 4.94
C GLN A 34 -19.04 -28.75 3.48
N GLN A 35 -18.04 -28.09 2.90
CA GLN A 35 -17.60 -28.30 1.53
C GLN A 35 -16.41 -29.27 1.48
N GLU A 36 -16.30 -30.02 0.38
CA GLU A 36 -15.15 -30.89 0.15
C GLU A 36 -13.86 -30.06 0.02
N GLY A 37 -12.77 -30.62 0.52
CA GLY A 37 -11.45 -29.99 0.47
C GLY A 37 -11.17 -28.97 1.59
N TYR A 38 -12.14 -28.73 2.47
CA TYR A 38 -12.00 -27.85 3.63
C TYR A 38 -12.14 -28.61 4.95
N TYR A 39 -11.19 -28.40 5.85
CA TYR A 39 -11.11 -29.08 7.14
C TYR A 39 -10.85 -28.09 8.28
N PRO A 40 -11.09 -28.46 9.55
CA PRO A 40 -10.69 -27.63 10.68
C PRO A 40 -9.19 -27.35 10.66
N GLY A 41 -8.75 -26.18 11.12
CA GLY A 41 -7.35 -25.77 11.11
C GLY A 41 -6.42 -26.83 11.71
N TYR A 42 -5.39 -27.19 10.96
CA TYR A 42 -4.38 -28.16 11.33
C TYR A 42 -3.21 -27.42 12.00
N HIS A 43 -2.73 -27.90 13.16
CA HIS A 43 -1.79 -27.19 14.05
C HIS A 43 -2.18 -25.79 14.57
N MET A 44 -3.19 -25.12 14.00
CA MET A 44 -3.67 -23.79 14.40
C MET A 44 -4.92 -23.89 15.30
N ASN A 45 -5.31 -22.75 15.91
CA ASN A 45 -6.54 -22.70 16.70
C ASN A 45 -7.77 -22.92 15.81
N LYS A 46 -8.46 -24.05 16.00
CA LYS A 46 -9.61 -24.49 15.20
C LYS A 46 -10.80 -23.52 15.19
N GLY A 47 -10.85 -22.52 16.08
CA GLY A 47 -11.95 -21.55 16.12
C GLY A 47 -12.01 -20.61 14.90
N ASN A 48 -10.85 -20.17 14.41
CA ASN A 48 -10.75 -19.14 13.36
C ASN A 48 -9.82 -19.56 12.21
N TRP A 49 -9.42 -20.82 12.17
CA TRP A 49 -8.53 -21.34 11.15
C TRP A 49 -9.16 -22.57 10.50
N ILE A 50 -8.96 -22.68 9.19
CA ILE A 50 -9.34 -23.83 8.38
C ILE A 50 -8.13 -24.31 7.60
N THR A 51 -8.13 -25.59 7.27
CA THR A 51 -7.16 -26.26 6.41
C THR A 51 -7.79 -26.45 5.04
N ILE A 52 -7.07 -26.11 3.98
CA ILE A 52 -7.46 -26.37 2.59
C ILE A 52 -6.50 -27.42 2.02
N VAL A 53 -7.04 -28.47 1.40
CA VAL A 53 -6.25 -29.45 0.65
C VAL A 53 -5.93 -28.94 -0.75
N LEU A 54 -4.71 -29.21 -1.21
CA LEU A 54 -4.17 -28.73 -2.49
C LEU A 54 -4.10 -29.86 -3.53
N ASP A 55 -5.08 -30.77 -3.49
CA ASP A 55 -5.20 -31.92 -4.42
C ASP A 55 -6.04 -31.62 -5.67
N GLY A 56 -6.52 -30.38 -5.80
CA GLY A 56 -7.39 -29.92 -6.89
C GLY A 56 -8.88 -29.93 -6.57
N THR A 57 -9.28 -30.39 -5.37
CA THR A 57 -10.69 -30.33 -4.89
C THR A 57 -11.18 -28.89 -4.81
N VAL A 58 -10.35 -27.99 -4.28
CA VAL A 58 -10.60 -26.55 -4.26
C VAL A 58 -9.90 -25.90 -5.44
N VAL A 59 -10.64 -25.12 -6.23
CA VAL A 59 -10.10 -24.45 -7.41
C VAL A 59 -9.01 -23.45 -7.03
N PHE A 60 -7.93 -23.39 -7.82
CA PHE A 60 -6.74 -22.58 -7.52
C PHE A 60 -7.06 -21.11 -7.21
N ASP A 61 -7.93 -20.49 -8.02
CA ASP A 61 -8.34 -19.09 -7.81
C ASP A 61 -9.02 -18.86 -6.45
N GLU A 62 -9.74 -19.86 -5.95
CA GLU A 62 -10.37 -19.80 -4.63
C GLU A 62 -9.34 -19.94 -3.51
N VAL A 63 -8.40 -20.87 -3.65
CA VAL A 63 -7.26 -20.99 -2.72
C VAL A 63 -6.50 -19.66 -2.63
N CYS A 64 -6.22 -19.00 -3.76
CA CYS A 64 -5.58 -17.69 -3.78
C CYS A 64 -6.39 -16.63 -3.02
N ARG A 65 -7.71 -16.54 -3.25
CA ARG A 65 -8.58 -15.61 -2.52
C ARG A 65 -8.58 -15.86 -1.01
N MET A 66 -8.58 -17.12 -0.59
CA MET A 66 -8.54 -17.49 0.82
C MET A 66 -7.21 -17.12 1.48
N ILE A 67 -6.10 -17.28 0.75
CA ILE A 67 -4.77 -16.82 1.21
C ILE A 67 -4.74 -15.30 1.37
N ASP A 68 -5.26 -14.57 0.39
CA ASP A 68 -5.30 -13.10 0.42
C ASP A 68 -6.11 -12.61 1.63
N ALA A 69 -7.32 -13.16 1.84
CA ALA A 69 -8.16 -12.81 2.99
C ALA A 69 -7.48 -13.13 4.33
N SER A 70 -6.89 -14.33 4.46
CA SER A 70 -6.13 -14.72 5.65
C SER A 70 -4.93 -13.79 5.91
N TYR A 71 -4.23 -13.38 4.86
CA TYR A 71 -3.14 -12.42 4.95
C TYR A 71 -3.64 -11.05 5.45
N GLU A 72 -4.76 -10.57 4.92
CA GLU A 72 -5.39 -9.33 5.38
C GLU A 72 -5.77 -9.40 6.86
N ILE A 73 -6.12 -10.55 7.41
CA ILE A 73 -6.45 -10.69 8.84
C ILE A 73 -5.17 -10.77 9.70
N THR A 74 -4.15 -11.49 9.24
CA THR A 74 -2.99 -11.88 10.06
C THR A 74 -1.80 -10.94 9.95
N ALA A 75 -1.66 -10.20 8.84
CA ALA A 75 -0.52 -9.32 8.62
C ALA A 75 -0.54 -8.12 9.58
N SER A 76 0.65 -7.67 9.99
CA SER A 76 0.77 -6.42 10.74
C SER A 76 0.38 -5.22 9.86
N ALA A 77 -0.07 -4.12 10.46
CA ALA A 77 -0.42 -2.90 9.73
C ALA A 77 0.73 -2.42 8.79
N LYS A 78 1.99 -2.58 9.24
CA LYS A 78 3.18 -2.27 8.45
C LYS A 78 3.34 -3.18 7.23
N LYS A 79 3.05 -4.49 7.36
CA LYS A 79 3.03 -5.43 6.25
C LYS A 79 1.89 -5.10 5.28
N LYS A 80 0.66 -4.91 5.76
CA LYS A 80 -0.48 -4.50 4.91
C LYS A 80 -0.19 -3.22 4.13
N GLN A 81 0.51 -2.26 4.74
CA GLN A 81 0.92 -1.02 4.07
C GLN A 81 1.92 -1.24 2.93
N LYS A 82 2.72 -2.31 2.96
CA LYS A 82 3.67 -2.65 1.89
C LYS A 82 3.01 -3.33 0.69
N PHE A 83 1.93 -4.06 0.93
CA PHE A 83 1.20 -4.84 -0.09
C PHE A 83 -0.14 -4.21 -0.53
N ARG A 84 -0.48 -3.03 0.00
CA ARG A 84 -1.67 -2.30 -0.46
C ARG A 84 -1.54 -1.89 -1.93
N GLN A 85 -2.68 -1.65 -2.55
CA GLN A 85 -2.70 -1.00 -3.86
C GLN A 85 -2.04 0.40 -3.78
N PRO A 86 -1.35 0.83 -4.86
CA PRO A 86 -0.84 2.18 -4.95
C PRO A 86 -1.94 3.22 -4.79
N LYS A 87 -1.63 4.31 -4.09
CA LYS A 87 -2.57 5.41 -3.88
C LYS A 87 -1.91 6.76 -4.11
N GLU A 88 -2.73 7.80 -3.98
CA GLU A 88 -2.34 9.17 -4.29
C GLU A 88 -2.10 9.98 -3.01
N TRP A 89 -1.01 10.73 -3.02
CA TRP A 89 -0.55 11.54 -1.91
C TRP A 89 -0.32 12.98 -2.34
N ILE A 90 -0.49 13.91 -1.41
CA ILE A 90 0.07 15.26 -1.52
C ILE A 90 1.19 15.39 -0.49
N ILE A 91 2.33 15.92 -0.92
CA ILE A 91 3.54 16.09 -0.09
C ILE A 91 4.00 17.55 -0.13
N PRO A 92 4.54 18.09 0.98
CA PRO A 92 5.09 19.44 0.99
C PRO A 92 6.44 19.50 0.29
N ALA A 93 6.64 20.53 -0.51
CA ALA A 93 7.92 20.91 -1.10
C ALA A 93 8.15 22.39 -0.78
N ASN A 94 9.13 22.68 0.09
CA ASN A 94 9.39 24.06 0.52
C ASN A 94 10.55 24.65 -0.29
N PRO A 95 10.33 25.71 -1.10
CA PRO A 95 11.38 26.37 -1.87
C PRO A 95 12.57 26.85 -1.02
N LYS A 96 12.38 27.05 0.29
CA LYS A 96 13.47 27.42 1.21
C LYS A 96 14.54 26.34 1.38
N TYR A 97 14.20 25.07 1.14
CA TYR A 97 15.10 23.93 1.34
C TYR A 97 15.54 23.28 0.02
N TYR A 98 14.75 23.42 -1.04
CA TYR A 98 14.98 22.79 -2.33
C TYR A 98 14.63 23.75 -3.46
N ASP A 99 15.45 23.77 -4.51
CA ASP A 99 15.08 24.43 -5.77
C ASP A 99 14.08 23.55 -6.54
N ILE A 100 12.83 23.63 -6.12
CA ILE A 100 11.74 22.80 -6.65
C ILE A 100 11.25 23.27 -8.01
N GLU A 101 11.44 24.54 -8.36
CA GLU A 101 11.03 25.08 -9.66
C GLU A 101 11.89 24.51 -10.79
N HIS A 102 13.19 24.34 -10.54
CA HIS A 102 14.16 23.79 -11.50
C HIS A 102 14.47 22.30 -11.31
N ALA A 103 13.82 21.64 -10.33
CA ALA A 103 14.13 20.25 -9.95
C ALA A 103 14.07 19.23 -11.09
N PHE A 104 13.24 19.48 -12.11
CA PHE A 104 13.02 18.56 -13.23
C PHE A 104 13.44 19.15 -14.59
N ASP A 105 14.30 20.16 -14.62
CA ASP A 105 14.65 20.85 -15.86
C ASP A 105 15.62 20.03 -16.72
N ASN A 106 16.50 19.27 -16.06
CA ASN A 106 17.53 18.46 -16.72
C ASN A 106 17.35 16.94 -16.48
N THR A 107 16.37 16.54 -15.67
CA THR A 107 16.07 15.14 -15.35
C THR A 107 14.57 14.95 -15.14
N ASP A 108 14.05 13.78 -15.47
CA ASP A 108 12.67 13.41 -15.16
C ASP A 108 12.55 12.65 -13.83
N GLU A 109 13.66 12.28 -13.18
CA GLU A 109 13.69 11.56 -11.91
C GLU A 109 14.67 12.20 -10.92
N ILE A 110 14.24 12.35 -9.67
CA ILE A 110 15.03 12.93 -8.58
C ILE A 110 14.90 12.11 -7.29
N ASP A 111 15.91 12.25 -6.43
CA ASP A 111 15.85 11.79 -5.05
C ASP A 111 15.06 12.79 -4.19
N TRP A 112 14.18 12.27 -3.34
CA TRP A 112 13.34 13.07 -2.46
C TRP A 112 13.24 12.44 -1.07
N LYS A 113 13.05 13.27 -0.03
CA LYS A 113 12.81 12.78 1.34
C LYS A 113 11.61 11.83 1.35
N GLN A 114 11.80 10.60 1.81
CA GLN A 114 10.72 9.62 1.84
C GLN A 114 9.65 10.03 2.84
N GLY A 115 8.41 10.13 2.35
CA GLY A 115 7.25 10.37 3.17
C GLY A 115 6.80 9.12 3.93
N ALA A 116 6.38 9.28 5.18
CA ALA A 116 5.87 8.17 5.99
C ALA A 116 4.71 7.45 5.28
N GLY A 117 4.87 6.14 5.05
CA GLY A 117 3.86 5.28 4.45
C GLY A 117 3.75 5.32 2.92
N ILE A 118 4.56 6.13 2.24
CA ILE A 118 4.69 6.13 0.78
C ILE A 118 5.49 4.89 0.35
N ILE A 119 4.98 4.18 -0.66
CA ILE A 119 5.59 2.96 -1.22
C ILE A 119 5.83 3.10 -2.72
N LYS A 120 6.67 2.22 -3.27
CA LYS A 120 6.88 2.12 -4.72
C LYS A 120 5.54 1.94 -5.45
N GLY A 121 5.36 2.69 -6.52
CA GLY A 121 4.14 2.69 -7.32
C GLY A 121 3.12 3.74 -6.89
N ASP A 122 3.23 4.37 -5.71
CA ASP A 122 2.36 5.48 -5.35
C ASP A 122 2.52 6.68 -6.30
N THR A 123 1.49 7.52 -6.36
CA THR A 123 1.54 8.82 -7.03
C THR A 123 1.66 9.90 -5.97
N VAL A 124 2.59 10.83 -6.14
CA VAL A 124 2.78 11.98 -5.26
C VAL A 124 2.54 13.28 -6.02
N PHE A 125 1.75 14.16 -5.43
CA PHE A 125 1.51 15.52 -5.87
C PHE A 125 2.34 16.47 -5.00
N MET A 126 3.25 17.21 -5.61
CA MET A 126 4.15 18.11 -4.89
C MET A 126 3.48 19.46 -4.69
N TYR A 127 3.08 19.76 -3.45
CA TYR A 127 2.59 21.07 -3.06
C TYR A 127 3.76 21.97 -2.71
N VAL A 128 4.01 22.94 -3.56
CA VAL A 128 5.07 23.93 -3.37
C VAL A 128 4.58 25.01 -2.41
N GLY A 129 5.34 25.23 -1.34
CA GLY A 129 5.06 26.25 -0.34
C GLY A 129 5.17 27.68 -0.87
N SER A 130 5.04 28.65 0.03
CA SER A 130 5.24 30.07 -0.30
C SER A 130 6.62 30.32 -0.94
N PRO A 131 6.73 31.16 -1.99
CA PRO A 131 5.69 32.05 -2.52
C PRO A 131 4.67 31.38 -3.48
N VAL A 132 4.99 30.22 -4.06
CA VAL A 132 4.17 29.57 -5.09
C VAL A 132 2.79 29.14 -4.55
N SER A 133 2.76 28.49 -3.40
CA SER A 133 1.54 28.05 -2.71
C SER A 133 0.56 27.26 -3.60
N ALA A 134 1.07 26.29 -4.37
CA ALA A 134 0.29 25.50 -5.32
C ALA A 134 0.87 24.11 -5.58
N ILE A 135 0.07 23.18 -6.11
CA ILE A 135 0.59 21.91 -6.66
C ILE A 135 1.25 22.18 -8.01
N LEU A 136 2.54 21.82 -8.15
CA LEU A 136 3.27 21.99 -9.42
C LEU A 136 3.55 20.68 -10.14
N TYR A 137 3.69 19.57 -9.43
CA TYR A 137 4.14 18.31 -10.03
C TYR A 137 3.28 17.13 -9.61
N LYS A 138 3.03 16.25 -10.57
CA LYS A 138 2.61 14.86 -10.35
C LYS A 138 3.80 13.98 -10.64
N CYS A 139 4.19 13.14 -9.69
CA CYS A 139 5.28 12.20 -9.84
C CYS A 139 4.85 10.79 -9.45
N LYS A 140 5.50 9.79 -10.06
CA LYS A 140 5.38 8.37 -9.69
C LYS A 140 6.55 8.01 -8.79
N VAL A 141 6.29 7.29 -7.70
CA VAL A 141 7.35 6.76 -6.83
C VAL A 141 7.93 5.51 -7.48
N THR A 142 9.21 5.54 -7.83
CA THR A 142 9.91 4.46 -8.55
C THR A 142 10.76 3.59 -7.63
N GLU A 143 11.27 4.16 -6.54
CA GLU A 143 12.11 3.50 -5.53
C GLU A 143 11.85 4.10 -4.15
N VAL A 144 11.96 3.29 -3.08
CA VAL A 144 11.75 3.70 -1.68
C VAL A 144 12.75 3.00 -0.78
N ASP A 145 12.82 3.43 0.48
CA ASP A 145 13.68 2.87 1.52
C ASP A 145 15.17 2.99 1.17
N ILE A 146 15.55 4.01 0.40
CA ILE A 146 16.95 4.30 0.05
C ILE A 146 17.63 4.88 1.29
N PRO A 147 18.64 4.22 1.87
CA PRO A 147 19.31 4.72 3.06
C PRO A 147 19.96 6.08 2.81
N CYS A 148 19.76 7.02 3.74
CA CYS A 148 20.38 8.33 3.72
C CYS A 148 20.64 8.72 5.16
N ASP A 149 21.81 9.31 5.45
CA ASP A 149 22.10 9.85 6.78
C ASP A 149 22.45 11.33 6.61
N TYR A 150 21.41 12.14 6.55
CA TYR A 150 21.52 13.60 6.43
C TYR A 150 20.91 14.25 7.66
N GLU A 151 21.67 15.14 8.28
CA GLU A 151 21.22 15.90 9.44
C GLU A 151 21.72 17.34 9.33
N ASP A 152 20.79 18.30 9.36
CA ASP A 152 21.07 19.72 9.52
C ASP A 152 20.35 20.28 10.75
N LYS A 153 20.47 21.59 11.01
CA LYS A 153 19.86 22.26 12.17
C LYS A 153 18.32 22.13 12.25
N ASN A 154 17.65 21.82 11.13
CA ASN A 154 16.20 21.84 10.97
C ASN A 154 15.63 20.49 10.46
N LEU A 155 16.47 19.57 9.98
CA LEU A 155 16.04 18.41 9.21
C LEU A 155 16.98 17.21 9.39
N LYS A 156 16.42 16.12 9.91
CA LYS A 156 17.01 14.77 9.82
C LYS A 156 16.29 13.96 8.74
N ILE A 157 17.05 13.37 7.82
CA ILE A 157 16.57 12.48 6.77
C ILE A 157 17.32 11.16 6.92
N THR A 158 16.56 10.10 7.20
CA THR A 158 17.08 8.75 7.35
C THR A 158 16.79 7.85 6.13
N ALA A 159 15.93 8.31 5.22
CA ALA A 159 15.50 7.57 4.05
C ALA A 159 15.03 8.48 2.91
N LEU A 160 15.41 8.12 1.68
CA LEU A 160 15.02 8.76 0.43
C LEU A 160 14.11 7.84 -0.39
N MET A 161 13.39 8.45 -1.32
CA MET A 161 12.63 7.80 -2.37
C MET A 161 12.97 8.45 -3.71
N LYS A 162 12.91 7.69 -4.79
CA LYS A 162 12.97 8.25 -6.14
C LYS A 162 11.58 8.56 -6.64
N ILE A 163 11.42 9.76 -7.18
CA ILE A 163 10.19 10.21 -7.78
C ILE A 163 10.44 10.63 -9.23
N LYS A 164 9.65 10.07 -10.13
CA LYS A 164 9.70 10.34 -11.56
C LYS A 164 8.54 11.25 -11.98
N LEU A 165 8.84 12.40 -12.57
CA LEU A 165 7.87 13.36 -13.08
C LEU A 165 6.94 12.71 -14.11
N GLN A 166 5.64 12.95 -13.96
CA GLN A 166 4.60 12.54 -14.90
C GLN A 166 3.87 13.73 -15.52
N LYS A 167 3.65 14.81 -14.77
CA LYS A 167 2.91 15.99 -15.23
C LYS A 167 3.36 17.25 -14.47
N ARG A 168 3.49 18.35 -15.20
CA ARG A 168 3.66 19.71 -14.64
C ARG A 168 2.32 20.45 -14.68
N TYR A 169 1.99 21.15 -13.60
CA TYR A 169 0.81 22.01 -13.51
C TYR A 169 1.23 23.48 -13.49
N LYS A 170 0.38 24.35 -14.04
CA LYS A 170 0.61 25.79 -13.90
C LYS A 170 0.33 26.23 -12.45
N PRO A 171 1.09 27.20 -11.90
CA PRO A 171 0.95 27.63 -10.50
C PRO A 171 -0.45 28.15 -10.13
N ASP A 172 -1.19 28.69 -11.10
CA ASP A 172 -2.55 29.22 -10.93
C ASP A 172 -3.64 28.14 -10.91
N LYS A 173 -3.31 26.88 -11.25
CA LYS A 173 -4.31 25.81 -11.38
C LYS A 173 -4.75 25.22 -10.05
N PHE A 174 -3.82 24.90 -9.16
CA PHE A 174 -4.10 24.21 -7.90
C PHE A 174 -3.51 24.99 -6.73
N THR A 175 -3.94 26.25 -6.61
CA THR A 175 -3.52 27.18 -5.56
C THR A 175 -4.04 26.74 -4.19
N PHE A 176 -3.41 27.23 -3.12
CA PHE A 176 -3.83 27.00 -1.75
C PHE A 176 -5.31 27.32 -1.51
N ASP A 177 -5.79 28.46 -2.00
CA ASP A 177 -7.18 28.87 -1.80
C ASP A 177 -8.16 27.89 -2.46
N ARG A 178 -7.84 27.45 -3.68
CA ARG A 178 -8.63 26.45 -4.41
C ARG A 178 -8.61 25.10 -3.70
N LEU A 179 -7.43 24.65 -3.26
CA LEU A 179 -7.23 23.42 -2.49
C LEU A 179 -8.07 23.42 -1.22
N LYS A 180 -8.12 24.56 -0.52
CA LYS A 180 -8.89 24.74 0.71
C LYS A 180 -10.40 24.77 0.45
N SER A 181 -10.86 25.56 -0.52
CA SER A 181 -12.28 25.80 -0.76
C SER A 181 -12.98 24.64 -1.47
N GLU A 182 -12.36 24.06 -2.50
CA GLU A 182 -12.97 23.02 -3.34
C GLU A 182 -12.70 21.60 -2.84
N TYR A 183 -11.55 21.36 -2.18
CA TYR A 183 -11.08 20.01 -1.87
C TYR A 183 -10.83 19.76 -0.37
N GLY A 184 -11.04 20.75 0.50
CA GLY A 184 -10.80 20.60 1.94
C GLY A 184 -9.33 20.33 2.31
N ILE A 185 -8.40 20.70 1.44
CA ILE A 185 -6.97 20.59 1.68
C ILE A 185 -6.46 21.90 2.30
N TYR A 186 -6.21 21.85 3.61
CA TYR A 186 -5.58 22.93 4.37
C TYR A 186 -4.05 22.84 4.28
N ALA A 187 -3.33 23.38 5.28
CA ALA A 187 -1.88 23.35 5.32
C ALA A 187 -1.30 21.93 5.15
N VAL A 188 -0.48 21.75 4.12
CA VAL A 188 0.25 20.50 3.85
C VAL A 188 1.56 20.54 4.63
N ARG A 189 1.58 19.90 5.82
CA ARG A 189 2.76 19.86 6.71
C ARG A 189 3.53 18.54 6.65
N GLY A 190 2.98 17.56 5.94
CA GLY A 190 3.55 16.24 5.76
C GLY A 190 2.78 15.47 4.70
N PRO A 191 3.24 14.26 4.35
CA PRO A 191 2.53 13.37 3.43
C PRO A 191 1.12 13.08 3.92
N ARG A 192 0.13 13.25 3.03
CA ARG A 192 -1.25 12.88 3.32
C ARG A 192 -1.96 12.39 2.06
N GLY A 193 -2.95 11.52 2.23
CA GLY A 193 -3.82 11.12 1.13
C GLY A 193 -4.65 12.29 0.62
N ILE A 194 -5.06 12.22 -0.64
CA ILE A 194 -5.97 13.19 -1.27
C ILE A 194 -7.39 12.62 -1.39
N PRO A 195 -8.43 13.46 -1.35
CA PRO A 195 -9.80 13.04 -1.59
C PRO A 195 -10.04 12.70 -3.07
N ASN A 196 -11.05 11.86 -3.34
CA ASN A 196 -11.42 11.45 -4.70
C ASN A 196 -11.76 12.64 -5.62
N SER A 197 -12.34 13.71 -5.07
CA SER A 197 -12.62 14.94 -5.82
C SER A 197 -11.35 15.59 -6.36
N LEU A 198 -10.29 15.64 -5.55
CA LEU A 198 -9.00 16.19 -5.96
C LEU A 198 -8.27 15.24 -6.91
N SER A 199 -8.34 13.93 -6.66
CA SER A 199 -7.82 12.90 -7.57
C SER A 199 -8.39 13.08 -8.98
N ALA A 200 -9.71 13.21 -9.11
CA ALA A 200 -10.39 13.41 -10.38
C ALA A 200 -9.92 14.69 -11.09
N ALA A 201 -9.77 15.79 -10.36
CA ALA A 201 -9.31 17.07 -10.92
C ALA A 201 -7.84 17.04 -11.38
N LEU A 202 -6.99 16.23 -10.75
CA LEU A 202 -5.55 16.17 -11.02
C LEU A 202 -5.18 15.24 -12.19
N LYS A 203 -6.08 14.38 -12.65
CA LYS A 203 -5.85 13.52 -13.83
C LYS A 203 -5.45 14.35 -15.05
#